data_AF-A0A176W7P7-F1
#
_entry.id   AF-A0A176W7P7-F1
#
_cell.length_a   1.000
_cell.length_b   1.000
_cell.length_c   1.000
_cell.angle_alpha   90.00
_cell.angle_beta   90.00
_cell.angle_gamma   90.00
#
_symmetry.space_group_name_H-M   'P 1'
#
loop_
_entity.id
_entity.type
_entity.pdbx_description
1 polymer ?
#
loop_
_entity_poly.entity_id
_entity_poly.type
_entity_poly.pdbx_seq_one_letter_code
_entity_poly.pdbx_strand_id
1 'polypeptide(L)'
;MPYAPPGGFHFEVIPADRWADQMLKHWKIAAYNKAANNDGGDVTLEDLEKPGADGQLSSPRSLQACLYLGIDPAELVHRPIDDFLERGLSPALQELKFQFYENTRLEKVGRLKEERKRIISEKNDGGVILGADGRVIGTTSPMKNKFVESKDTMEKEVQRIEVVRRRQQRELEQVAKYEALRQQLAEQNAATMEMEKRRREEQKRAKAAKDKAWQAEMRARELQRAKEEAELEAEAKRMAQERYAREQAKMEADERKAKQAKKEARLREIERAQKQEEFRAQLEKTQEEFREAARERGRKMEARDQERRRNLAILKKIKAEENAEIRRMMEKRHDDALAAWHRMIQKKADDYNAKQAEIKRKMKLKYEIWKKKEAEKKAYLEKKEQERLDTIAEANAIRERRCQELLAKAEEQDRNLHNYMVQKHLDEARRTVEKELIHEAKRQRCEALKRIQSLSFLVILVRVGHCLLGIASALYFFPEFCALHRRQILEKIEMETQRIRNLLDGKQQMLSKHIQANLNLVIHRQSMIEQMQELSISKKWRQSLSPESREEMDKLKDAQKGFKK
;
A
#
# COMPACT_ATOMS: atom_id res chain seq x y z
N MET A 1 5.15 -10.60 -55.67
CA MET A 1 4.91 -10.01 -57.00
C MET A 1 5.90 -8.88 -57.20
N PRO A 2 6.68 -8.86 -58.29
CA PRO A 2 7.59 -7.75 -58.55
C PRO A 2 6.77 -6.60 -59.14
N TYR A 3 6.60 -5.52 -58.36
CA TYR A 3 6.10 -4.26 -58.88
C TYR A 3 7.20 -3.66 -59.77
N ALA A 4 6.96 -3.63 -61.08
CA ALA A 4 7.75 -2.82 -61.97
C ALA A 4 7.61 -1.35 -61.52
N PRO A 5 8.72 -0.60 -61.31
CA PRO A 5 8.61 0.81 -60.98
C PRO A 5 7.87 1.52 -62.12
N PRO A 6 6.93 2.43 -61.82
CA PRO A 6 6.30 3.24 -62.85
C PRO A 6 7.42 3.97 -63.62
N GLY A 7 7.35 3.93 -64.95
CA GLY A 7 8.34 4.53 -65.82
C GLY A 7 8.51 6.00 -65.45
N GLY A 8 9.57 6.31 -64.70
CA GLY A 8 9.86 7.67 -64.28
C GLY A 8 10.07 8.51 -65.52
N PHE A 9 9.17 9.45 -65.77
CA PHE A 9 9.42 10.54 -66.70
C PHE A 9 10.63 11.30 -66.18
N HIS A 10 11.80 10.96 -66.69
CA HIS A 10 13.03 11.70 -66.44
C HIS A 10 12.89 13.04 -67.16
N PHE A 11 12.33 14.03 -66.45
CA PHE A 11 12.58 15.43 -66.79
C PHE A 11 14.08 15.65 -66.57
N GLU A 12 14.83 15.69 -67.67
CA GLU A 12 16.21 16.16 -67.63
C GLU A 12 16.21 17.57 -67.06
N VAL A 13 16.77 17.73 -65.85
CA VAL A 13 16.94 19.05 -65.24
C VAL A 13 17.88 19.83 -66.13
N ILE A 14 17.35 20.85 -66.81
CA ILE A 14 18.12 21.63 -67.76
C ILE A 14 19.14 22.47 -66.98
N PRO A 15 20.45 22.31 -67.25
CA PRO A 15 21.48 23.12 -66.61
C PRO A 15 21.22 24.62 -66.80
N ALA A 16 21.43 25.44 -65.77
CA ALA A 16 21.08 26.86 -65.78
C ALA A 16 21.79 27.67 -66.88
N ASP A 17 22.96 27.22 -67.32
CA ASP A 17 23.75 27.74 -68.44
C ASP A 17 23.14 27.44 -69.81
N ARG A 18 22.43 26.31 -69.96
CA ARG A 18 21.77 25.90 -71.22
C ARG A 18 20.27 26.17 -71.25
N TRP A 19 19.69 26.55 -70.12
CA TRP A 19 18.27 26.79 -69.97
C TRP A 19 17.75 27.87 -70.93
N ALA A 20 18.47 28.98 -71.07
CA ALA A 20 18.13 30.05 -71.99
C ALA A 20 18.04 29.57 -73.45
N ASP A 21 19.03 28.81 -73.91
CA ASP A 21 19.12 28.31 -75.28
C ASP A 21 18.01 27.30 -75.58
N GLN A 22 17.75 26.39 -74.63
CA GLN A 22 16.70 25.40 -74.75
C GLN A 22 15.31 26.04 -74.75
N MET A 23 15.06 27.00 -73.86
CA MET A 23 13.80 27.75 -73.84
C MET A 23 13.61 28.57 -75.12
N LEU A 24 14.67 29.21 -75.63
CA LEU A 24 14.61 29.94 -76.89
C LEU A 24 14.32 29.01 -78.07
N LYS A 25 14.87 27.79 -78.06
CA LYS A 25 14.56 26.75 -79.06
C LYS A 25 13.10 26.32 -78.99
N HIS A 26 12.57 26.01 -77.80
CA HIS A 26 11.16 25.66 -77.62
C HIS A 26 10.23 26.79 -78.04
N TRP A 27 10.55 28.03 -77.69
CA TRP A 27 9.79 29.20 -78.09
C TRP A 27 9.79 29.41 -79.61
N LYS A 28 10.95 29.26 -80.29
CA LYS A 28 11.05 29.36 -81.75
C LYS A 28 10.22 28.28 -82.46
N ILE A 29 10.29 27.04 -81.97
CA ILE A 29 9.48 25.92 -82.52
C ILE A 29 7.99 26.21 -82.35
N ALA A 30 7.56 26.65 -81.16
CA ALA A 30 6.17 27.00 -80.91
C ALA A 30 5.69 28.17 -81.79
N ALA A 31 6.50 29.22 -81.95
CA ALA A 31 6.20 30.36 -82.81
C ALA A 31 6.10 29.94 -84.30
N TYR A 32 6.98 29.05 -84.75
CA TYR A 32 6.96 28.48 -86.09
C TYR A 32 5.70 27.63 -86.33
N ASN A 33 5.37 26.71 -85.41
CA ASN A 33 4.19 25.87 -85.50
C ASN A 33 2.90 26.68 -85.54
N LYS A 34 2.84 27.78 -84.78
CA LYS A 34 1.72 28.72 -84.82
C LYS A 34 1.58 29.43 -86.16
N ALA A 35 2.69 29.81 -86.80
CA ALA A 35 2.68 30.42 -88.13
C ALA A 35 2.29 29.42 -89.23
N ALA A 36 2.51 28.13 -88.99
CA ALA A 36 2.21 27.04 -89.93
C ALA A 36 0.74 26.56 -89.91
N ASN A 37 -0.18 27.23 -89.22
CA ASN A 37 -1.62 26.88 -89.12
C ASN A 37 -1.88 25.41 -88.77
N ASN A 38 -1.08 24.82 -87.88
CA ASN A 38 -1.39 23.49 -87.36
C ASN A 38 -2.43 23.65 -86.24
N ASP A 39 -3.67 23.20 -86.46
CA ASP A 39 -4.82 23.23 -85.52
C ASP A 39 -4.62 22.36 -84.24
N GLY A 40 -3.39 21.95 -83.94
CA GLY A 40 -3.07 21.34 -82.65
C GLY A 40 -3.24 22.38 -81.56
N GLY A 41 -4.35 22.30 -80.82
CA GLY A 41 -4.70 23.28 -79.77
C GLY A 41 -3.51 23.61 -78.88
N ASP A 42 -3.12 24.89 -78.88
CA ASP A 42 -2.08 25.40 -77.99
C ASP A 42 -2.45 25.06 -76.54
N VAL A 43 -1.64 24.28 -75.83
CA VAL A 43 -1.80 24.05 -74.40
C VAL A 43 -1.54 25.38 -73.71
N THR A 44 -2.61 26.00 -73.22
CA THR A 44 -2.55 27.28 -72.55
C THR A 44 -2.23 27.12 -71.07
N LEU A 45 -1.93 28.23 -70.39
CA LEU A 45 -1.60 28.18 -68.98
C LEU A 45 -2.82 27.75 -68.14
N GLU A 46 -4.01 28.10 -68.64
CA GLU A 46 -5.31 27.76 -68.08
C GLU A 46 -5.61 26.25 -68.15
N ASP A 47 -5.00 25.53 -69.11
CA ASP A 47 -5.16 24.08 -69.25
C ASP A 47 -4.29 23.29 -68.26
N LEU A 48 -3.13 23.84 -67.87
CA LEU A 48 -2.19 23.24 -66.90
C LEU A 48 -2.64 23.35 -65.43
N GLU A 49 -3.69 24.10 -65.16
CA GLU A 49 -4.28 24.19 -63.82
C GLU A 49 -5.20 23.00 -63.52
N LYS A 50 -5.66 22.28 -64.55
CA LYS A 50 -6.53 21.12 -64.36
C LYS A 50 -5.69 19.93 -63.91
N PRO A 51 -6.04 19.26 -62.80
CA PRO A 51 -5.36 18.05 -62.37
C PRO A 51 -5.48 16.96 -63.44
N GLY A 52 -4.37 16.37 -63.87
CA GLY A 52 -4.30 15.37 -64.94
C GLY A 52 -4.01 15.92 -66.35
N ALA A 53 -3.67 17.20 -66.48
CA ALA A 53 -3.19 17.76 -67.74
C ALA A 53 -1.69 17.49 -67.92
N ASP A 54 -1.34 16.45 -68.68
CA ASP A 54 0.05 16.02 -68.93
C ASP A 54 0.73 16.80 -70.08
N GLY A 55 0.19 17.97 -70.44
CA GLY A 55 0.65 18.77 -71.57
C GLY A 55 1.90 19.59 -71.26
N GLN A 56 2.87 19.61 -72.18
CA GLN A 56 3.95 20.60 -72.14
C GLN A 56 3.42 21.95 -72.62
N LEU A 57 3.70 23.03 -71.88
CA LEU A 57 3.28 24.39 -72.23
C LEU A 57 3.76 24.75 -73.66
N SER A 58 2.83 24.86 -74.61
CA SER A 58 3.16 25.11 -76.03
C SER A 58 2.86 26.53 -76.48
N SER A 59 2.07 27.30 -75.73
CA SER A 59 1.71 28.66 -76.13
C SER A 59 2.94 29.59 -76.19
N PRO A 60 3.25 30.23 -77.35
CA PRO A 60 4.43 31.06 -77.51
C PRO A 60 4.51 32.25 -76.53
N ARG A 61 3.36 32.83 -76.17
CA ARG A 61 3.30 33.97 -75.23
C ARG A 61 3.57 33.53 -73.79
N SER A 62 3.08 32.34 -73.42
CA SER A 62 3.35 31.78 -72.09
C SER A 62 4.81 31.35 -71.96
N LEU A 63 5.39 30.76 -73.00
CA LEU A 63 6.83 30.45 -73.05
C LEU A 63 7.70 31.70 -72.99
N GLN A 64 7.27 32.81 -73.61
CA GLN A 64 7.96 34.10 -73.50
C GLN A 64 7.90 34.66 -72.07
N ALA A 65 6.74 34.58 -71.40
CA ALA A 65 6.61 34.96 -69.99
C ALA A 65 7.51 34.09 -69.08
N CYS A 66 7.59 32.78 -69.35
CA CYS A 66 8.49 31.87 -68.64
C CYS A 66 9.95 32.32 -68.77
N LEU A 67 10.34 32.72 -69.98
CA LEU A 67 11.69 33.21 -70.28
C LEU A 67 12.03 34.46 -69.46
N TYR A 68 11.13 35.45 -69.39
CA TYR A 68 11.36 36.69 -68.63
C TYR A 68 11.42 36.46 -67.12
N LEU A 69 10.60 35.55 -66.59
CA LEU A 69 10.55 35.27 -65.16
C LEU A 69 11.60 34.24 -64.71
N GLY A 70 12.32 33.59 -65.64
CA GLY A 70 13.27 32.53 -65.31
C GLY A 70 12.63 31.22 -64.84
N ILE A 71 11.34 31.02 -65.13
CA ILE A 71 10.54 29.88 -64.65
C ILE A 71 10.60 28.74 -65.68
N ASP A 72 10.95 27.54 -65.23
CA ASP A 72 10.95 26.35 -66.08
C ASP A 72 9.50 25.86 -66.32
N PRO A 73 9.07 25.64 -67.57
CA PRO A 73 7.74 25.07 -67.86
C PRO A 73 7.45 23.74 -67.14
N ALA A 74 8.47 22.92 -66.88
CA ALA A 74 8.30 21.65 -66.18
C ALA A 74 7.89 21.83 -64.70
N GLU A 75 8.18 22.98 -64.10
CA GLU A 75 7.80 23.30 -62.72
C GLU A 75 6.32 23.72 -62.58
N LEU A 76 5.64 24.00 -63.71
CA LEU A 76 4.24 24.43 -63.72
C LEU A 76 3.26 23.25 -63.76
N VAL A 77 3.73 22.07 -64.14
CA VAL A 77 2.93 20.84 -64.24
C VAL A 77 2.56 20.36 -62.85
N HIS A 78 1.28 20.08 -62.62
CA HIS A 78 0.81 19.51 -61.35
C HIS A 78 1.33 18.08 -61.17
N ARG A 79 1.82 17.75 -59.98
CA ARG A 79 2.29 16.41 -59.63
C ARG A 79 1.38 15.82 -58.55
N PRO A 80 0.88 14.58 -58.71
CA PRO A 80 0.06 13.95 -57.69
C PRO A 80 0.86 13.71 -56.40
N ILE A 81 0.17 13.57 -55.28
CA ILE A 81 0.79 13.30 -53.96
C ILE A 81 1.67 12.04 -53.99
N ASP A 82 1.36 11.07 -54.84
CA ASP A 82 2.09 9.81 -54.99
C ASP A 82 3.56 10.02 -55.40
N ASP A 83 3.85 11.09 -56.15
CA ASP A 83 5.22 11.44 -56.56
C ASP A 83 6.09 11.94 -55.40
N PHE A 84 5.47 12.35 -54.28
CA PHE A 84 6.14 12.85 -53.08
C PHE A 84 6.31 11.78 -52.00
N LEU A 85 5.93 10.53 -52.28
CA LEU A 85 6.03 9.40 -51.35
C LEU A 85 7.49 8.95 -51.17
N GLU A 86 8.19 9.57 -50.24
CA GLU A 86 9.54 9.15 -49.84
C GLU A 86 9.51 8.05 -48.77
N ARG A 87 10.33 6.99 -48.96
CA ARG A 87 10.46 5.89 -47.98
C ARG A 87 11.02 6.41 -46.67
N GLY A 88 10.25 6.25 -45.59
CA GLY A 88 10.68 6.61 -44.24
C GLY A 88 10.22 7.99 -43.75
N LEU A 89 9.51 8.78 -44.58
CA LEU A 89 8.82 9.97 -44.11
C LEU A 89 7.41 9.64 -43.61
N SER A 90 6.96 10.38 -42.59
CA SER A 90 5.57 10.30 -42.11
C SER A 90 4.62 10.83 -43.20
N PRO A 91 3.41 10.23 -43.38
CA PRO A 91 2.41 10.73 -44.32
C PRO A 91 2.08 12.22 -44.15
N ALA A 92 2.10 12.71 -42.90
CA ALA A 92 1.87 14.13 -42.62
C ALA A 92 3.00 15.04 -43.17
N LEU A 93 4.24 14.56 -43.18
CA LEU A 93 5.38 15.31 -43.74
C LEU A 93 5.36 15.27 -45.27
N GLN A 94 4.90 14.18 -45.86
CA GLN A 94 4.71 14.05 -47.30
C GLN A 94 3.60 15.00 -47.79
N GLU A 95 2.47 15.07 -47.08
CA GLU A 95 1.41 16.04 -47.33
C GLU A 95 1.94 17.49 -47.24
N LEU A 96 2.76 17.79 -46.21
CA LEU A 96 3.36 19.11 -46.07
C LEU A 96 4.29 19.45 -47.25
N LYS A 97 5.10 18.49 -47.72
CA LYS A 97 5.94 18.66 -48.92
C LYS A 97 5.08 18.92 -50.17
N PHE A 98 4.02 18.15 -50.37
CA PHE A 98 3.07 18.31 -51.47
C PHE A 98 2.40 19.68 -51.44
N GLN A 99 1.86 20.10 -50.29
CA GLN A 99 1.25 21.43 -50.13
C GLN A 99 2.24 22.55 -50.40
N PHE A 100 3.49 22.42 -49.94
CA PHE A 100 4.52 23.41 -50.22
C PHE A 100 4.84 23.51 -51.72
N TYR A 101 4.99 22.37 -52.38
CA TYR A 101 5.20 22.30 -53.82
C TYR A 101 4.04 22.95 -54.59
N GLU A 102 2.80 22.58 -54.25
CA GLU A 102 1.60 23.07 -54.92
C GLU A 102 1.37 24.56 -54.69
N ASN A 103 1.59 25.06 -53.47
CA ASN A 103 1.55 26.51 -53.19
C ASN A 103 2.61 27.27 -53.98
N THR A 104 3.83 26.73 -54.07
CA THR A 104 4.92 27.33 -54.85
C THR A 104 4.60 27.32 -56.34
N ARG A 105 4.00 26.24 -56.85
CA ARG A 105 3.52 26.11 -58.23
C ARG A 105 2.46 27.16 -58.53
N LEU A 106 1.42 27.26 -57.70
CA LEU A 106 0.34 28.24 -57.86
C LEU A 106 0.85 29.68 -57.83
N GLU A 107 1.82 30.00 -56.97
CA GLU A 107 2.47 31.31 -56.94
C GLU A 107 3.20 31.61 -58.27
N LYS A 108 3.95 30.64 -58.80
CA LYS A 108 4.64 30.75 -60.10
C LYS A 108 3.64 30.92 -61.25
N VAL A 109 2.57 30.13 -61.28
CA VAL A 109 1.48 30.24 -62.27
C VAL A 109 0.82 31.62 -62.20
N GLY A 110 0.54 32.13 -61.00
CA GLY A 110 -0.03 33.47 -60.80
C GLY A 110 0.85 34.58 -61.40
N ARG A 111 2.15 34.57 -61.08
CA ARG A 111 3.12 35.52 -61.67
C ARG A 111 3.20 35.40 -63.19
N LEU A 112 3.16 34.17 -63.71
CA LEU A 112 3.17 33.94 -65.14
C LEU A 112 1.90 34.48 -65.83
N LYS A 113 0.74 34.36 -65.20
CA LYS A 113 -0.53 34.93 -65.69
C LYS A 113 -0.42 36.45 -65.81
N GLU A 114 0.13 37.11 -64.80
CA GLU A 114 0.33 38.56 -64.79
C GLU A 114 1.27 39.00 -65.93
N GLU A 115 2.43 38.35 -66.07
CA GLU A 115 3.40 38.72 -67.11
C GLU A 115 2.89 38.38 -68.52
N ARG A 116 2.19 37.25 -68.68
CA ARG A 116 1.52 36.93 -69.96
C ARG A 116 0.46 37.97 -70.32
N LYS A 117 -0.35 38.43 -69.36
CA LYS A 117 -1.33 39.51 -69.58
C LYS A 117 -0.64 40.80 -69.99
N ARG A 118 0.48 41.13 -69.35
CA ARG A 118 1.32 42.28 -69.70
C ARG A 118 1.87 42.19 -71.12
N ILE A 119 2.40 41.05 -71.55
CA ILE A 119 2.88 40.84 -72.94
C ILE A 119 1.72 40.99 -73.95
N ILE A 120 0.51 40.55 -73.59
CA ILE A 120 -0.67 40.68 -74.45
C ILE A 120 -1.13 42.15 -74.54
N SER A 121 -1.17 42.88 -73.42
CA SER A 121 -1.55 44.30 -73.42
C SER A 121 -0.54 45.15 -74.18
N GLU A 122 0.76 44.93 -73.98
CA GLU A 122 1.84 45.64 -74.70
C GLU A 122 1.76 45.45 -76.24
N LYS A 123 1.11 44.38 -76.73
CA LYS A 123 0.95 44.11 -78.16
C LYS A 123 -0.37 44.62 -78.74
N ASN A 124 -1.42 44.71 -77.93
CA ASN A 124 -2.73 45.25 -78.35
C ASN A 124 -2.76 46.79 -78.31
N ASP A 125 -1.97 47.40 -77.43
CA ASP A 125 -1.73 48.84 -77.41
C ASP A 125 -0.71 49.17 -78.50
N GLY A 126 -1.19 49.27 -79.75
CA GLY A 126 -0.35 49.47 -80.93
C GLY A 126 0.67 50.61 -80.75
N GLY A 127 1.94 50.24 -80.63
CA GLY A 127 3.08 51.14 -80.80
C GLY A 127 3.32 52.14 -79.68
N VAL A 128 4.06 51.73 -78.65
CA VAL A 128 5.01 52.63 -78.00
C VAL A 128 6.37 51.93 -77.94
N ILE A 129 7.30 52.47 -78.72
CA ILE A 129 8.72 52.13 -78.73
C ILE A 129 9.29 52.50 -77.35
N LEU A 130 9.82 51.52 -76.62
CA LEU A 130 10.69 51.75 -75.47
C LEU A 130 11.99 52.41 -75.96
N GLY A 131 12.16 53.69 -75.64
CA GLY A 131 13.41 54.43 -75.83
C GLY A 131 14.55 53.85 -74.99
N ALA A 132 15.78 54.10 -75.42
CA ALA A 132 17.02 53.56 -74.89
C ALA A 132 17.41 54.05 -73.47
N ASP A 133 16.52 54.76 -72.78
CA ASP A 133 16.83 55.52 -71.56
C ASP A 133 15.93 55.03 -70.41
N GLY A 134 16.39 54.00 -69.70
CA GLY A 134 15.61 53.32 -68.65
C GLY A 134 15.19 54.18 -67.46
N ARG A 135 13.99 54.78 -67.52
CA ARG A 135 13.27 55.30 -66.35
C ARG A 135 11.79 54.94 -66.37
N VAL A 136 11.40 54.15 -65.38
CA VAL A 136 10.00 53.91 -65.00
C VAL A 136 9.66 54.88 -63.86
N ILE A 137 8.59 55.66 -64.03
CA ILE A 137 7.98 56.52 -63.02
C ILE A 137 6.59 55.97 -62.71
N GLY A 138 6.30 55.77 -61.42
CA GLY A 138 4.97 55.43 -60.88
C GLY A 138 5.10 54.68 -59.54
N THR A 139 5.27 55.35 -58.39
CA THR A 139 4.20 55.84 -57.46
C THR A 139 3.31 54.70 -56.94
N THR A 140 3.14 54.37 -55.65
CA THR A 140 3.13 55.12 -54.38
C THR A 140 3.26 54.15 -53.17
N SER A 141 3.97 54.56 -52.12
CA SER A 141 3.96 53.97 -50.76
C SER A 141 2.68 54.39 -49.98
N PRO A 142 2.33 53.83 -48.80
CA PRO A 142 3.03 54.21 -47.57
C PRO A 142 3.20 53.09 -46.52
N MET A 143 4.45 52.84 -46.12
CA MET A 143 4.79 52.31 -44.79
C MET A 143 4.54 53.39 -43.72
N LYS A 144 3.85 53.05 -42.63
CA LYS A 144 3.68 53.91 -41.46
C LYS A 144 4.62 53.47 -40.32
N ASN A 145 5.32 54.47 -39.79
CA ASN A 145 6.39 54.44 -38.81
C ASN A 145 6.01 53.87 -37.44
N LYS A 146 7.01 53.18 -36.86
CA LYS A 146 7.29 53.17 -35.41
C LYS A 146 7.94 54.50 -35.02
N PHE A 147 7.47 55.20 -33.98
CA PHE A 147 8.32 55.72 -32.90
C PHE A 147 7.50 56.37 -31.75
N VAL A 148 8.00 56.18 -30.52
CA VAL A 148 7.73 56.89 -29.24
C VAL A 148 6.46 56.59 -28.44
N GLU A 149 6.62 55.83 -27.34
CA GLU A 149 6.24 56.33 -26.00
C GLU A 149 6.92 55.47 -24.92
N SER A 150 7.94 56.03 -24.26
CA SER A 150 8.69 55.40 -23.15
C SER A 150 8.51 56.24 -21.89
N LYS A 151 7.26 56.36 -21.43
CA LYS A 151 6.92 56.91 -20.11
C LYS A 151 5.86 56.12 -19.34
N ASP A 152 5.56 54.90 -19.81
CA ASP A 152 4.52 54.01 -19.26
C ASP A 152 5.09 52.61 -18.88
N THR A 153 6.31 52.62 -18.31
CA THR A 153 6.96 51.43 -17.74
C THR A 153 6.78 51.37 -16.23
N MET A 154 6.79 52.51 -15.52
CA MET A 154 6.58 52.55 -14.07
C MET A 154 5.16 52.14 -13.66
N GLU A 155 4.12 52.58 -14.38
CA GLU A 155 2.73 52.22 -14.02
C GLU A 155 2.45 50.73 -14.26
N LYS A 156 3.05 50.15 -15.32
CA LYS A 156 3.01 48.70 -15.57
C LYS A 156 3.81 47.91 -14.52
N GLU A 157 4.87 48.49 -13.96
CA GLU A 157 5.61 47.87 -12.85
C GLU A 157 4.82 47.92 -11.53
N VAL A 158 4.18 49.05 -11.21
CA VAL A 158 3.29 49.17 -10.03
C VAL A 158 2.12 48.19 -10.14
N GLN A 159 1.49 48.08 -11.32
CA GLN A 159 0.42 47.11 -11.55
C GLN A 159 0.91 45.66 -11.45
N ARG A 160 2.14 45.35 -11.90
CA ARG A 160 2.73 44.01 -11.70
C ARG A 160 2.99 43.72 -10.22
N ILE A 161 3.52 44.67 -9.46
CA ILE A 161 3.75 44.52 -8.02
C ILE A 161 2.43 44.36 -7.26
N GLU A 162 1.40 45.13 -7.61
CA GLU A 162 0.05 45.03 -7.04
C GLU A 162 -0.57 43.64 -7.30
N VAL A 163 -0.42 43.11 -8.52
CA VAL A 163 -0.88 41.76 -8.88
C VAL A 163 -0.13 40.68 -8.10
N VAL A 164 1.19 40.83 -7.94
CA VAL A 164 2.00 39.91 -7.11
C VAL A 164 1.60 39.98 -5.64
N ARG A 165 1.34 41.17 -5.10
CA ARG A 165 0.90 41.37 -3.72
C ARG A 165 -0.48 40.76 -3.46
N ARG A 166 -1.44 40.95 -4.37
CA ARG A 166 -2.76 40.31 -4.30
C ARG A 166 -2.69 38.79 -4.42
N ARG A 167 -1.75 38.28 -5.23
CA ARG A 167 -1.50 36.84 -5.33
C ARG A 167 -0.94 36.28 -4.02
N GLN A 168 0.07 36.93 -3.45
CA GLN A 168 0.65 36.55 -2.16
C GLN A 168 -0.38 36.64 -1.02
N GLN A 169 -1.26 37.64 -1.05
CA GLN A 169 -2.33 37.77 -0.06
C GLN A 169 -3.35 36.64 -0.16
N ARG A 170 -3.74 36.22 -1.38
CA ARG A 170 -4.60 35.05 -1.58
C ARG A 170 -3.91 33.74 -1.17
N GLU A 171 -2.61 33.60 -1.42
CA GLU A 171 -1.83 32.45 -0.98
C GLU A 171 -1.73 32.40 0.55
N LEU A 172 -1.50 33.53 1.21
CA LEU A 172 -1.54 33.65 2.68
C LEU A 172 -2.94 33.35 3.25
N GLU A 173 -4.00 33.86 2.63
CA GLU A 173 -5.39 33.54 3.04
C GLU A 173 -5.71 32.06 2.87
N GLN A 174 -5.21 31.40 1.82
CA GLN A 174 -5.35 29.96 1.65
C GLN A 174 -4.58 29.19 2.72
N VAL A 175 -3.33 29.55 3.00
CA VAL A 175 -2.54 28.94 4.08
C VAL A 175 -3.22 29.14 5.44
N ALA A 176 -3.71 30.33 5.75
CA ALA A 176 -4.45 30.61 6.97
C ALA A 176 -5.74 29.79 7.09
N LYS A 177 -6.49 29.61 5.99
CA LYS A 177 -7.67 28.72 5.97
C LYS A 177 -7.29 27.25 6.20
N TYR A 178 -6.19 26.78 5.63
CA TYR A 178 -5.70 25.42 5.85
C TYR A 178 -5.20 25.21 7.27
N GLU A 179 -4.51 26.19 7.87
CA GLU A 179 -4.08 26.14 9.26
C GLU A 179 -5.28 26.14 10.22
N ALA A 180 -6.28 26.99 9.99
CA ALA A 180 -7.51 27.02 10.76
C ALA A 180 -8.28 25.68 10.67
N LEU A 181 -8.40 25.11 9.46
CA LEU A 181 -9.04 23.81 9.27
C LEU A 181 -8.27 22.68 9.98
N ARG A 182 -6.92 22.73 9.92
CA ARG A 182 -6.07 21.75 10.60
C ARG A 182 -6.19 21.86 12.11
N GLN A 183 -6.31 23.08 12.64
CA GLN A 183 -6.50 23.33 14.06
C GLN A 183 -7.87 22.87 14.54
N GLN A 184 -8.95 23.15 13.79
CA GLN A 184 -10.29 22.65 14.10
C GLN A 184 -10.34 21.11 14.11
N LEU A 185 -9.67 20.46 13.16
CA LEU A 185 -9.60 18.99 13.14
C LEU A 185 -8.81 18.45 14.35
N ALA A 186 -7.72 19.13 14.74
CA ALA A 186 -6.96 18.77 15.93
C ALA A 186 -7.78 18.95 17.22
N GLU A 187 -8.57 20.02 17.32
CA GLU A 187 -9.47 20.28 18.45
C GLU A 187 -10.62 19.26 18.51
N GLN A 188 -11.22 18.90 17.37
CA GLN A 188 -12.25 17.84 17.31
C GLN A 188 -11.68 16.46 17.70
N ASN A 189 -10.47 16.14 17.24
CA ASN A 189 -9.79 14.91 17.64
C ASN A 189 -9.39 14.92 19.12
N ALA A 190 -8.95 16.05 19.66
CA ALA A 190 -8.66 16.20 21.09
C ALA A 190 -9.93 16.06 21.94
N ALA A 191 -11.04 16.70 21.54
CA ALA A 191 -12.32 16.63 22.24
C ALA A 191 -12.92 15.22 22.24
N THR A 192 -12.88 14.51 21.11
CA THR A 192 -13.32 13.11 21.02
C THR A 192 -12.46 12.18 21.89
N MET A 193 -11.14 12.37 21.90
CA MET A 193 -10.22 11.64 22.78
C MET A 193 -10.47 11.94 24.26
N GLU A 194 -10.78 13.19 24.63
CA GLU A 194 -11.11 13.56 26.01
C GLU A 194 -12.44 12.96 26.46
N MET A 195 -13.47 12.99 25.59
CA MET A 195 -14.76 12.35 25.84
C MET A 195 -14.62 10.83 26.03
N GLU A 196 -13.80 10.18 25.21
CA GLU A 196 -13.56 8.74 25.35
C GLU A 196 -12.76 8.41 26.62
N LYS A 197 -11.79 9.25 26.98
CA LYS A 197 -11.04 9.14 28.24
C LYS A 197 -11.95 9.27 29.45
N ARG A 198 -12.86 10.27 29.46
CA ARG A 198 -13.87 10.44 30.52
C ARG A 198 -14.77 9.21 30.62
N ARG A 199 -15.28 8.68 29.50
CA ARG A 199 -16.10 7.46 29.48
C ARG A 199 -15.35 6.25 30.05
N ARG A 200 -14.05 6.09 29.74
CA ARG A 200 -13.22 5.00 30.28
C ARG A 200 -12.95 5.17 31.78
N GLU A 201 -12.73 6.39 32.25
CA GLU A 201 -12.55 6.68 33.68
C GLU A 201 -13.83 6.45 34.48
N GLU A 202 -15.00 6.83 33.95
CA GLU A 202 -16.30 6.53 34.53
C GLU A 202 -16.58 5.03 34.60
N GLN A 203 -16.29 4.28 33.52
CA GLN A 203 -16.40 2.81 33.52
C GLN A 203 -15.47 2.16 34.55
N LYS A 204 -14.23 2.65 34.68
CA LYS A 204 -13.29 2.19 35.71
C LYS A 204 -13.80 2.48 37.12
N ARG A 205 -14.33 3.69 37.37
CA ARG A 205 -14.94 4.07 38.65
C ARG A 205 -16.17 3.22 38.98
N ALA A 206 -17.05 2.99 38.00
CA ALA A 206 -18.23 2.16 38.17
C ALA A 206 -17.87 0.69 38.47
N LYS A 207 -16.85 0.14 37.80
CA LYS A 207 -16.35 -1.21 38.08
C LYS A 207 -15.72 -1.30 39.47
N ALA A 208 -14.88 -0.34 39.84
CA ALA A 208 -14.28 -0.29 41.18
C ALA A 208 -15.33 -0.13 42.30
N ALA A 209 -16.41 0.61 42.05
CA ALA A 209 -17.53 0.74 42.98
C ALA A 209 -18.31 -0.58 43.13
N LYS A 210 -18.58 -1.29 42.02
CA LYS A 210 -19.21 -2.63 42.04
C LYS A 210 -18.34 -3.66 42.77
N ASP A 211 -17.03 -3.67 42.52
CA ASP A 211 -16.10 -4.59 43.17
C ASP A 211 -16.00 -4.31 44.68
N LYS A 212 -16.00 -3.02 45.10
CA LYS A 212 -16.04 -2.63 46.52
C LYS A 212 -17.37 -3.03 47.20
N ALA A 213 -18.50 -2.83 46.52
CA ALA A 213 -19.81 -3.22 47.04
C ALA A 213 -19.91 -4.74 47.22
N TRP A 214 -19.45 -5.51 46.23
CA TRP A 214 -19.38 -6.96 46.30
C TRP A 214 -18.47 -7.46 47.43
N GLN A 215 -17.30 -6.84 47.63
CA GLN A 215 -16.42 -7.18 48.76
C GLN A 215 -17.04 -6.83 50.12
N ALA A 216 -17.80 -5.74 50.22
CA ALA A 216 -18.49 -5.35 51.45
C ALA A 216 -19.64 -6.33 51.77
N GLU A 217 -20.40 -6.75 50.75
CA GLU A 217 -21.45 -7.77 50.88
C GLU A 217 -20.89 -9.13 51.31
N MET A 218 -19.76 -9.54 50.73
CA MET A 218 -19.06 -10.77 51.13
C MET A 218 -18.58 -10.71 52.57
N ARG A 219 -17.96 -9.60 52.99
CA ARG A 219 -17.54 -9.40 54.38
C ARG A 219 -18.73 -9.35 55.35
N ALA A 220 -19.85 -8.75 54.96
CA ALA A 220 -21.07 -8.74 55.78
C ALA A 220 -21.64 -10.16 55.96
N ARG A 221 -21.60 -10.98 54.91
CA ARG A 221 -22.06 -12.37 54.93
C ARG A 221 -21.13 -13.28 55.73
N GLU A 222 -19.82 -13.05 55.69
CA GLU A 222 -18.84 -13.74 56.54
C GLU A 222 -19.00 -13.33 58.02
N LEU A 223 -19.23 -12.05 58.29
CA LEU A 223 -19.49 -11.56 59.65
C LEU A 223 -20.79 -12.13 60.24
N GLN A 224 -21.84 -12.34 59.42
CA GLN A 224 -23.07 -12.99 59.87
C GLN A 224 -22.84 -14.47 60.21
N ARG A 225 -22.13 -15.22 59.36
CA ARG A 225 -21.78 -16.62 59.63
C ARG A 225 -20.89 -16.77 60.87
N ALA A 226 -19.93 -15.87 61.06
CA ALA A 226 -19.06 -15.89 62.23
C ALA A 226 -19.83 -15.60 63.53
N LYS A 227 -20.86 -14.75 63.49
CA LYS A 227 -21.74 -14.50 64.65
C LYS A 227 -22.60 -15.72 64.99
N GLU A 228 -23.21 -16.36 63.98
CA GLU A 228 -24.00 -17.58 64.15
C GLU A 228 -23.15 -18.75 64.68
N GLU A 229 -21.91 -18.89 64.20
CA GLU A 229 -20.98 -19.94 64.67
C GLU A 229 -20.49 -19.68 66.09
N ALA A 230 -20.22 -18.42 66.47
CA ALA A 230 -19.85 -18.05 67.83
C ALA A 230 -20.98 -18.26 68.85
N GLU A 231 -22.24 -18.02 68.46
CA GLU A 231 -23.42 -18.29 69.29
C GLU A 231 -23.61 -19.79 69.53
N LEU A 232 -23.48 -20.62 68.48
CA LEU A 232 -23.54 -22.08 68.59
C LEU A 232 -22.40 -22.67 69.45
N GLU A 233 -21.18 -22.11 69.33
CA GLU A 233 -20.05 -22.54 70.14
C GLU A 233 -20.21 -22.13 71.63
N ALA A 234 -20.79 -20.97 71.90
CA ALA A 234 -21.11 -20.53 73.26
C ALA A 234 -22.18 -21.41 73.93
N GLU A 235 -23.22 -21.81 73.19
CA GLU A 235 -24.24 -22.74 73.66
C GLU A 235 -23.67 -24.15 73.92
N ALA A 236 -22.79 -24.64 73.04
CA ALA A 236 -22.10 -25.91 73.22
C ALA A 236 -21.20 -25.91 74.48
N LYS A 237 -20.47 -24.83 74.73
CA LYS A 237 -19.65 -24.66 75.95
C LYS A 237 -20.51 -24.63 77.21
N ARG A 238 -21.67 -23.97 77.18
CA ARG A 238 -22.62 -23.94 78.31
C ARG A 238 -23.19 -25.33 78.62
N MET A 239 -23.56 -26.08 77.58
CA MET A 239 -24.05 -27.46 77.70
C MET A 239 -22.96 -28.44 78.20
N ALA A 240 -21.70 -28.22 77.83
CA ALA A 240 -20.57 -29.02 78.32
C ALA A 240 -20.24 -28.74 79.80
N GLN A 241 -20.27 -27.47 80.22
CA GLN A 241 -20.07 -27.08 81.62
C GLN A 241 -21.18 -27.64 82.54
N GLU A 242 -22.43 -27.63 82.08
CA GLU A 242 -23.54 -28.18 82.85
C GLU A 242 -23.44 -29.72 83.01
N ARG A 243 -22.95 -30.43 82.00
CA ARG A 243 -22.69 -31.88 82.07
C ARG A 243 -21.56 -32.21 83.05
N TYR A 244 -20.47 -31.44 83.02
CA TYR A 244 -19.34 -31.61 83.93
C TYR A 244 -19.73 -31.37 85.40
N ALA A 245 -20.55 -30.34 85.66
CA ALA A 245 -21.06 -30.04 86.99
C ALA A 245 -21.99 -31.15 87.53
N ARG A 246 -22.84 -31.74 86.66
CA ARG A 246 -23.72 -32.86 87.02
C ARG A 246 -22.96 -34.16 87.32
N GLU A 247 -21.82 -34.39 86.66
CA GLU A 247 -20.97 -35.56 86.90
C GLU A 247 -20.17 -35.45 88.21
N GLN A 248 -19.61 -34.27 88.52
CA GLN A 248 -18.92 -34.06 89.81
C GLN A 248 -19.86 -34.23 91.02
N ALA A 249 -21.10 -33.73 90.93
CA ALA A 249 -22.09 -33.87 92.01
C ALA A 249 -22.51 -35.34 92.25
N LYS A 250 -22.51 -36.18 91.21
CA LYS A 250 -22.81 -37.62 91.35
C LYS A 250 -21.66 -38.37 92.04
N MET A 251 -20.42 -38.07 91.66
CA MET A 251 -19.23 -38.69 92.26
C MET A 251 -19.13 -38.40 93.77
N GLU A 252 -19.40 -37.17 94.21
CA GLU A 252 -19.38 -36.82 95.63
C GLU A 252 -20.50 -37.50 96.44
N ALA A 253 -21.68 -37.69 95.85
CA ALA A 253 -22.81 -38.35 96.49
C ALA A 253 -22.55 -39.84 96.72
N ASP A 254 -21.89 -40.51 95.76
CA ASP A 254 -21.57 -41.93 95.85
C ASP A 254 -20.43 -42.20 96.85
N GLU A 255 -19.45 -41.29 96.95
CA GLU A 255 -18.37 -41.41 97.93
C GLU A 255 -18.86 -41.27 99.39
N ARG A 256 -19.86 -40.41 99.63
CA ARG A 256 -20.49 -40.26 100.96
C ARG A 256 -21.25 -41.52 101.40
N LYS A 257 -21.94 -42.19 100.48
CA LYS A 257 -22.67 -43.44 100.75
C LYS A 257 -21.72 -44.60 101.03
N ALA A 258 -20.61 -44.70 100.29
CA ALA A 258 -19.60 -45.73 100.51
C ALA A 258 -18.90 -45.64 101.88
N LYS A 259 -18.70 -44.42 102.40
CA LYS A 259 -18.10 -44.19 103.73
C LYS A 259 -19.05 -44.56 104.88
N GLN A 260 -20.36 -44.49 104.69
CA GLN A 260 -21.36 -44.87 105.70
C GLN A 260 -21.51 -46.40 105.80
N ALA A 261 -21.55 -47.12 104.66
CA ALA A 261 -21.66 -48.58 104.64
C ALA A 261 -20.47 -49.30 105.32
N LYS A 262 -19.25 -48.74 105.21
CA LYS A 262 -18.05 -49.31 105.85
C LYS A 262 -18.04 -49.21 107.38
N LYS A 263 -18.76 -48.24 107.97
CA LYS A 263 -18.84 -48.07 109.43
C LYS A 263 -19.85 -49.03 110.07
N GLU A 264 -20.91 -49.36 109.35
CA GLU A 264 -21.95 -50.27 109.84
C GLU A 264 -21.52 -51.76 109.80
N ALA A 265 -20.75 -52.16 108.78
CA ALA A 265 -20.24 -53.53 108.66
C ALA A 265 -19.26 -53.91 109.80
N ARG A 266 -18.46 -52.95 110.27
CA ARG A 266 -17.43 -53.19 111.31
C ARG A 266 -18.02 -53.40 112.71
N LEU A 267 -19.22 -52.89 112.98
CA LEU A 267 -19.92 -53.04 114.28
C LEU A 267 -20.63 -54.40 114.41
N ARG A 268 -21.09 -55.00 113.30
CA ARG A 268 -21.79 -56.30 113.29
C ARG A 268 -20.87 -57.53 113.31
N GLU A 269 -19.57 -57.31 113.22
CA GLU A 269 -18.54 -58.38 113.23
C GLU A 269 -18.02 -58.67 114.65
N ILE A 270 -18.02 -57.66 115.52
CA ILE A 270 -17.59 -57.77 116.93
C ILE A 270 -18.64 -58.49 117.80
N GLU A 271 -19.93 -58.37 117.46
CA GLU A 271 -21.05 -58.90 118.25
C GLU A 271 -21.32 -60.41 118.03
N ARG A 272 -20.81 -61.00 116.93
CA ARG A 272 -21.00 -62.43 116.62
C ARG A 272 -19.92 -63.34 117.22
N ALA A 273 -18.75 -62.79 117.52
CA ALA A 273 -17.62 -63.56 118.06
C ALA A 273 -17.78 -63.93 119.55
N GLN A 274 -18.46 -63.11 120.36
CA GLN A 274 -18.53 -63.30 121.81
C GLN A 274 -19.59 -64.32 122.28
N LYS A 275 -20.56 -64.69 121.43
CA LYS A 275 -21.65 -65.63 121.80
C LYS A 275 -21.39 -67.10 121.44
N GLN A 276 -20.27 -67.42 120.80
CA GLN A 276 -20.02 -68.76 120.24
C GLN A 276 -18.97 -69.61 120.99
N GLU A 277 -18.29 -69.05 122.01
CA GLU A 277 -17.32 -69.78 122.84
C GLU A 277 -17.94 -70.42 124.10
N GLU A 278 -19.06 -69.89 124.63
CA GLU A 278 -19.62 -70.36 125.91
C GLU A 278 -20.53 -71.61 125.81
N PHE A 279 -20.94 -72.02 124.59
CA PHE A 279 -21.89 -73.14 124.40
C PHE A 279 -21.24 -74.48 124.04
N ARG A 280 -19.92 -74.51 123.74
CA ARG A 280 -19.24 -75.72 123.25
C ARG A 280 -18.69 -76.63 124.35
N ALA A 281 -18.62 -76.19 125.61
CA ALA A 281 -17.99 -76.95 126.69
C ALA A 281 -18.93 -77.85 127.51
N GLN A 282 -20.27 -77.77 127.35
CA GLN A 282 -21.24 -78.51 128.18
C GLN A 282 -21.95 -79.68 127.45
N LEU A 283 -21.70 -79.91 126.15
CA LEU A 283 -22.48 -80.86 125.34
C LEU A 283 -21.83 -82.25 125.14
N GLU A 284 -20.55 -82.41 125.50
CA GLU A 284 -19.78 -83.61 125.12
C GLU A 284 -20.00 -84.83 126.05
N LYS A 285 -20.57 -84.63 127.24
CA LYS A 285 -20.84 -85.71 128.22
C LYS A 285 -22.18 -86.43 128.05
N THR A 286 -23.10 -85.93 127.22
CA THR A 286 -24.47 -86.48 127.09
C THR A 286 -24.66 -87.32 125.81
N GLN A 287 -23.64 -87.49 124.98
CA GLN A 287 -23.78 -88.09 123.64
C GLN A 287 -23.48 -89.58 123.55
N GLU A 288 -22.93 -90.22 124.58
CA GLU A 288 -22.60 -91.65 124.53
C GLU A 288 -23.80 -92.56 124.81
N GLU A 289 -24.76 -92.11 125.63
CA GLU A 289 -25.97 -92.89 125.98
C GLU A 289 -27.00 -92.95 124.83
N PHE A 290 -26.95 -92.02 123.87
CA PHE A 290 -27.86 -92.01 122.71
C PHE A 290 -27.42 -92.95 121.57
N ARG A 291 -26.16 -93.41 121.55
CA ARG A 291 -25.61 -94.15 120.40
C ARG A 291 -26.09 -95.60 120.31
N GLU A 292 -26.56 -96.19 121.40
CA GLU A 292 -27.05 -97.57 121.39
C GLU A 292 -28.52 -97.68 120.98
N ALA A 293 -29.37 -96.70 121.31
CA ALA A 293 -30.78 -96.65 120.88
C ALA A 293 -30.96 -96.35 119.36
N ALA A 294 -29.92 -95.84 118.69
CA ALA A 294 -29.97 -95.43 117.29
C ALA A 294 -29.86 -96.61 116.30
N ARG A 295 -29.22 -97.72 116.67
CA ARG A 295 -28.95 -98.83 115.74
C ARG A 295 -30.19 -99.66 115.40
N GLU A 296 -31.19 -99.66 116.27
CA GLU A 296 -32.43 -100.44 116.07
C GLU A 296 -33.47 -99.71 115.20
N ARG A 297 -33.46 -98.37 115.17
CA ARG A 297 -34.31 -97.55 114.29
C ARG A 297 -33.80 -97.49 112.84
N GLY A 298 -32.50 -97.67 112.61
CA GLY A 298 -31.89 -97.58 111.28
C GLY A 298 -32.44 -98.58 110.27
N ARG A 299 -32.67 -99.83 110.69
CA ARG A 299 -33.09 -100.91 109.77
C ARG A 299 -34.52 -100.73 109.22
N LYS A 300 -35.40 -100.01 109.93
CA LYS A 300 -36.77 -99.70 109.45
C LYS A 300 -36.82 -98.48 108.53
N MET A 301 -35.78 -97.65 108.51
CA MET A 301 -35.71 -96.44 107.67
C MET A 301 -35.24 -96.75 106.24
N GLU A 302 -34.33 -97.71 106.06
CA GLU A 302 -33.74 -98.05 104.75
C GLU A 302 -34.76 -98.61 103.74
N ALA A 303 -35.80 -99.31 104.21
CA ALA A 303 -36.87 -99.80 103.33
C ALA A 303 -37.73 -98.67 102.74
N ARG A 304 -37.95 -97.57 103.48
CA ARG A 304 -38.70 -96.38 103.00
C ARG A 304 -37.86 -95.48 102.08
N ASP A 305 -36.54 -95.58 102.14
CA ASP A 305 -35.64 -94.76 101.31
C ASP A 305 -35.51 -95.26 99.87
N GLN A 306 -35.68 -96.55 99.63
CA GLN A 306 -35.65 -97.10 98.26
C GLN A 306 -36.84 -96.62 97.41
N GLU A 307 -38.00 -96.40 98.04
CA GLU A 307 -39.20 -95.90 97.37
C GLU A 307 -39.10 -94.40 97.03
N ARG A 308 -38.53 -93.59 97.94
CA ARG A 308 -38.24 -92.16 97.70
C ARG A 308 -37.26 -91.95 96.54
N ARG A 309 -36.27 -92.83 96.38
CA ARG A 309 -35.28 -92.74 95.29
C ARG A 309 -35.88 -92.93 93.90
N ARG A 310 -36.91 -93.78 93.75
CA ARG A 310 -37.60 -93.99 92.46
C ARG A 310 -38.42 -92.78 92.04
N ASN A 311 -39.13 -92.15 92.99
CA ASN A 311 -39.93 -90.94 92.72
C ASN A 311 -39.05 -89.72 92.40
N LEU A 312 -37.88 -89.58 93.03
CA LEU A 312 -36.90 -88.54 92.72
C LEU A 312 -36.28 -88.69 91.32
N ALA A 313 -36.14 -89.92 90.81
CA ALA A 313 -35.60 -90.17 89.47
C ALA A 313 -36.57 -89.73 88.36
N ILE A 314 -37.89 -89.90 88.58
CA ILE A 314 -38.94 -89.47 87.63
C ILE A 314 -39.01 -87.93 87.57
N LEU A 315 -39.00 -87.26 88.72
CA LEU A 315 -38.99 -85.80 88.82
C LEU A 315 -37.75 -85.14 88.17
N LYS A 316 -36.59 -85.80 88.20
CA LYS A 316 -35.37 -85.31 87.54
C LYS A 316 -35.46 -85.35 86.01
N LYS A 317 -36.16 -86.33 85.43
CA LYS A 317 -36.33 -86.41 83.97
C LYS A 317 -37.23 -85.29 83.45
N ILE A 318 -38.35 -85.03 84.11
CA ILE A 318 -39.28 -83.95 83.74
C ILE A 318 -38.59 -82.58 83.76
N LYS A 319 -37.83 -82.28 84.82
CA LYS A 319 -37.08 -81.01 84.92
C LYS A 319 -35.93 -80.88 83.91
N ALA A 320 -35.39 -81.99 83.40
CA ALA A 320 -34.35 -81.96 82.38
C ALA A 320 -34.93 -81.58 81.01
N GLU A 321 -36.15 -82.02 80.70
CA GLU A 321 -36.86 -81.70 79.46
C GLU A 321 -37.29 -80.23 79.41
N GLU A 322 -37.85 -79.69 80.50
CA GLU A 322 -38.21 -78.27 80.61
C GLU A 322 -36.99 -77.34 80.44
N ASN A 323 -35.85 -77.71 81.02
CA ASN A 323 -34.61 -76.94 80.87
C ASN A 323 -34.03 -76.99 79.45
N ALA A 324 -34.27 -78.08 78.71
CA ALA A 324 -33.84 -78.20 77.31
C ALA A 324 -34.67 -77.27 76.40
N GLU A 325 -35.97 -77.12 76.65
CA GLU A 325 -36.84 -76.20 75.89
C GLU A 325 -36.49 -74.74 76.15
N ILE A 326 -36.19 -74.37 77.40
CA ILE A 326 -35.75 -73.00 77.74
C ILE A 326 -34.46 -72.65 76.99
N ARG A 327 -33.51 -73.58 76.88
CA ARG A 327 -32.25 -73.36 76.13
C ARG A 327 -32.52 -73.13 74.64
N ARG A 328 -33.40 -73.90 74.02
CA ARG A 328 -33.79 -73.71 72.60
C ARG A 328 -34.44 -72.36 72.34
N MET A 329 -35.25 -71.84 73.26
CA MET A 329 -35.83 -70.50 73.11
C MET A 329 -34.80 -69.38 73.27
N MET A 330 -33.82 -69.55 74.16
CA MET A 330 -32.74 -68.56 74.34
C MET A 330 -31.78 -68.54 73.14
N GLU A 331 -31.51 -69.69 72.54
CA GLU A 331 -30.70 -69.81 71.33
C GLU A 331 -31.35 -69.09 70.13
N LYS A 332 -32.65 -69.27 69.91
CA LYS A 332 -33.39 -68.52 68.87
C LYS A 332 -33.31 -67.01 69.05
N ARG A 333 -33.43 -66.52 70.29
CA ARG A 333 -33.31 -65.08 70.60
C ARG A 333 -31.90 -64.55 70.32
N HIS A 334 -30.89 -65.36 70.57
CA HIS A 334 -29.50 -65.01 70.26
C HIS A 334 -29.28 -64.92 68.74
N ASP A 335 -29.82 -65.86 67.97
CA ASP A 335 -29.71 -65.86 66.51
C ASP A 335 -30.46 -64.69 65.86
N ASP A 336 -31.67 -64.38 66.35
CA ASP A 336 -32.44 -63.23 65.89
C ASP A 336 -31.71 -61.90 66.16
N ALA A 337 -31.00 -61.79 67.30
CA ALA A 337 -30.20 -60.62 67.62
C ALA A 337 -28.99 -60.47 66.70
N LEU A 338 -28.29 -61.56 66.37
CA LEU A 338 -27.19 -61.55 65.40
C LEU A 338 -27.67 -61.18 63.99
N ALA A 339 -28.81 -61.71 63.56
CA ALA A 339 -29.39 -61.38 62.26
C ALA A 339 -29.78 -59.90 62.18
N ALA A 340 -30.36 -59.33 63.25
CA ALA A 340 -30.68 -57.90 63.32
C ALA A 340 -29.42 -57.03 63.26
N TRP A 341 -28.34 -57.43 63.94
CA TRP A 341 -27.06 -56.73 63.92
C TRP A 341 -26.41 -56.74 62.52
N HIS A 342 -26.42 -57.89 61.81
CA HIS A 342 -25.92 -57.97 60.43
C HIS A 342 -26.70 -57.08 59.45
N ARG A 343 -28.04 -57.01 59.57
CA ARG A 343 -28.86 -56.12 58.73
C ARG A 343 -28.50 -54.64 58.93
N MET A 344 -28.20 -54.22 60.17
CA MET A 344 -27.76 -52.86 60.43
C MET A 344 -26.40 -52.54 59.81
N ILE A 345 -25.47 -53.49 59.81
CA ILE A 345 -24.15 -53.30 59.19
C ILE A 345 -24.25 -53.21 57.67
N GLN A 346 -25.04 -54.09 57.05
CA GLN A 346 -25.28 -54.04 55.59
C GLN A 346 -25.89 -52.70 55.18
N LYS A 347 -26.91 -52.22 55.90
CA LYS A 347 -27.52 -50.92 55.64
C LYS A 347 -26.52 -49.76 55.73
N LYS A 348 -25.61 -49.78 56.73
CA LYS A 348 -24.54 -48.78 56.85
C LYS A 348 -23.55 -48.82 55.68
N ALA A 349 -23.23 -50.00 55.17
CA ALA A 349 -22.36 -50.17 54.02
C ALA A 349 -23.01 -49.65 52.72
N ASP A 350 -24.29 -49.94 52.53
CA ASP A 350 -25.07 -49.46 51.37
C ASP A 350 -25.22 -47.92 51.39
N ASP A 351 -25.52 -47.34 52.55
CA ASP A 351 -25.60 -45.88 52.73
C ASP A 351 -24.26 -45.19 52.46
N TYR A 352 -23.14 -45.80 52.84
CA TYR A 352 -21.79 -45.29 52.54
C TYR A 352 -21.49 -45.34 51.04
N ASN A 353 -21.80 -46.46 50.38
CA ASN A 353 -21.60 -46.63 48.95
C ASN A 353 -22.48 -45.66 48.13
N ALA A 354 -23.72 -45.45 48.54
CA ALA A 354 -24.63 -44.49 47.91
C ALA A 354 -24.08 -43.05 47.99
N LYS A 355 -23.56 -42.65 49.15
CA LYS A 355 -22.91 -41.33 49.33
C LYS A 355 -21.67 -41.16 48.46
N GLN A 356 -20.83 -42.18 48.35
CA GLN A 356 -19.64 -42.16 47.48
C GLN A 356 -20.02 -42.05 45.99
N ALA A 357 -21.08 -42.73 45.56
CA ALA A 357 -21.59 -42.63 44.20
C ALA A 357 -22.14 -41.22 43.89
N GLU A 358 -22.84 -40.59 44.84
CA GLU A 358 -23.34 -39.23 44.70
C GLU A 358 -22.21 -38.18 44.58
N ILE A 359 -21.14 -38.33 45.38
CA ILE A 359 -19.94 -37.50 45.28
C ILE A 359 -19.29 -37.63 43.89
N LYS A 360 -19.15 -38.85 43.38
CA LYS A 360 -18.62 -39.10 42.03
C LYS A 360 -19.49 -38.46 40.93
N ARG A 361 -20.82 -38.51 41.05
CA ARG A 361 -21.75 -37.83 40.12
C ARG A 361 -21.58 -36.30 40.16
N LYS A 362 -21.48 -35.71 41.35
CA LYS A 362 -21.25 -34.26 41.52
C LYS A 362 -19.90 -33.82 40.94
N MET A 363 -18.84 -34.62 41.11
CA MET A 363 -17.53 -34.35 40.51
C MET A 363 -17.57 -34.43 38.97
N LYS A 364 -18.25 -35.44 38.41
CA LYS A 364 -18.42 -35.57 36.96
C LYS A 364 -19.17 -34.38 36.36
N LEU A 365 -20.25 -33.94 37.00
CA LEU A 365 -21.02 -32.76 36.56
C LEU A 365 -20.17 -31.49 36.59
N LYS A 366 -19.37 -31.28 37.65
CA LYS A 366 -18.44 -30.14 37.75
C LYS A 366 -17.39 -30.16 36.64
N TYR A 367 -16.84 -31.34 36.32
CA TYR A 367 -15.86 -31.50 35.25
C TYR A 367 -16.45 -31.20 33.86
N GLU A 368 -17.67 -31.65 33.59
CA GLU A 368 -18.36 -31.36 32.31
C GLU A 368 -18.68 -29.87 32.15
N ILE A 369 -19.10 -29.19 33.22
CA ILE A 369 -19.31 -27.74 33.21
C ILE A 369 -17.99 -26.99 32.99
N TRP A 370 -16.91 -27.42 33.65
CA TRP A 370 -15.58 -26.84 33.44
C TRP A 370 -15.10 -27.03 32.00
N LYS A 371 -15.23 -28.24 31.45
CA LYS A 371 -14.87 -28.55 30.05
C LYS A 371 -15.66 -27.72 29.03
N LYS A 372 -16.96 -27.48 29.26
CA LYS A 372 -17.78 -26.59 28.43
C LYS A 372 -17.28 -25.14 28.50
N LYS A 373 -17.01 -24.62 29.70
CA LYS A 373 -16.45 -23.27 29.88
C LYS A 373 -15.07 -23.10 29.24
N GLU A 374 -14.23 -24.13 29.29
CA GLU A 374 -12.92 -24.14 28.64
C GLU A 374 -13.06 -24.09 27.11
N ALA A 375 -13.97 -24.88 26.55
CA ALA A 375 -14.27 -24.90 25.12
C ALA A 375 -14.84 -23.57 24.64
N GLU A 376 -15.77 -22.96 25.40
CA GLU A 376 -16.31 -21.64 25.11
C GLU A 376 -15.23 -20.55 25.14
N LYS A 377 -14.32 -20.59 26.12
CA LYS A 377 -13.17 -19.67 26.18
C LYS A 377 -12.24 -19.84 24.98
N LYS A 378 -11.96 -21.08 24.58
CA LYS A 378 -11.11 -21.36 23.42
C LYS A 378 -11.75 -20.86 22.13
N ALA A 379 -13.04 -21.15 21.91
CA ALA A 379 -13.80 -20.65 20.76
C ALA A 379 -13.87 -19.11 20.73
N TYR A 380 -14.01 -18.48 21.89
CA TYR A 380 -13.98 -17.01 21.99
C TYR A 380 -12.62 -16.42 21.60
N LEU A 381 -11.52 -17.05 22.01
CA LEU A 381 -10.16 -16.63 21.63
C LEU A 381 -9.90 -16.85 20.14
N GLU A 382 -10.30 -18.00 19.58
CA GLU A 382 -10.19 -18.28 18.15
C GLU A 382 -10.96 -17.27 17.30
N LYS A 383 -12.18 -16.90 17.72
CA LYS A 383 -12.98 -15.86 17.05
C LYS A 383 -12.29 -14.49 17.08
N LYS A 384 -11.70 -14.12 18.22
CA LYS A 384 -10.91 -12.88 18.33
C LYS A 384 -9.65 -12.89 17.47
N GLU A 385 -9.02 -14.06 17.33
CA GLU A 385 -7.84 -14.21 16.48
C GLU A 385 -8.22 -14.10 15.00
N GLN A 386 -9.34 -14.69 14.58
CA GLN A 386 -9.91 -14.51 13.25
C GLN A 386 -10.23 -13.04 12.97
N GLU A 387 -10.92 -12.34 13.88
CA GLU A 387 -11.21 -10.90 13.72
C GLU A 387 -9.92 -10.07 13.54
N ARG A 388 -8.83 -10.42 14.23
CA ARG A 388 -7.52 -9.78 14.06
C ARG A 388 -6.90 -10.08 12.70
N LEU A 389 -6.96 -11.33 12.25
CA LEU A 389 -6.46 -11.73 10.94
C LEU A 389 -7.25 -11.05 9.81
N ASP A 390 -8.57 -10.96 9.93
CA ASP A 390 -9.44 -10.28 8.97
C ASP A 390 -9.11 -8.78 8.91
N THR A 391 -8.89 -8.14 10.06
CA THR A 391 -8.47 -6.73 10.12
C THR A 391 -7.12 -6.51 9.44
N ILE A 392 -6.16 -7.42 9.63
CA ILE A 392 -4.84 -7.36 8.98
C ILE A 392 -4.98 -7.59 7.47
N ALA A 393 -5.82 -8.55 7.06
CA ALA A 393 -6.07 -8.84 5.65
C ALA A 393 -6.73 -7.66 4.94
N GLU A 394 -7.72 -7.00 5.57
CA GLU A 394 -8.36 -5.80 5.05
C GLU A 394 -7.36 -4.63 4.93
N ALA A 395 -6.52 -4.41 5.95
CA ALA A 395 -5.47 -3.39 5.91
C ALA A 395 -4.46 -3.65 4.77
N ASN A 396 -4.09 -4.92 4.54
CA ASN A 396 -3.23 -5.31 3.43
C ASN A 396 -3.92 -5.11 2.08
N ALA A 397 -5.19 -5.47 1.94
CA ALA A 397 -5.95 -5.26 0.71
C ALA A 397 -6.08 -3.76 0.37
N ILE A 398 -6.29 -2.90 1.37
CA ILE A 398 -6.29 -1.43 1.18
C ILE A 398 -4.91 -0.95 0.72
N ARG A 399 -3.83 -1.47 1.32
CA ARG A 399 -2.46 -1.12 0.93
C ARG A 399 -2.16 -1.55 -0.50
N GLU A 400 -2.58 -2.75 -0.90
CA GLU A 400 -2.41 -3.27 -2.26
C GLU A 400 -3.17 -2.43 -3.28
N ARG A 401 -4.43 -2.07 -3.02
CA ARG A 401 -5.20 -1.14 -3.88
C ARG A 401 -4.48 0.19 -4.04
N ARG A 402 -3.98 0.77 -2.95
CA ARG A 402 -3.22 2.03 -3.00
C ARG A 402 -1.92 1.89 -3.80
N CYS A 403 -1.21 0.76 -3.67
CA CYS A 403 -0.04 0.49 -4.50
C CYS A 403 -0.42 0.38 -5.99
N GLN A 404 -1.51 -0.30 -6.32
CA GLN A 404 -2.00 -0.43 -7.70
C GLN A 404 -2.41 0.94 -8.28
N GLU A 405 -3.11 1.78 -7.51
CA GLU A 405 -3.46 3.14 -7.94
C GLU A 405 -2.22 4.01 -8.20
N LEU A 406 -1.18 3.89 -7.37
CA LEU A 406 0.07 4.62 -7.57
C LEU A 406 0.83 4.13 -8.81
N LEU A 407 0.86 2.81 -9.04
CA LEU A 407 1.46 2.23 -10.25
C LEU A 407 0.71 2.66 -11.51
N ALA A 408 -0.63 2.60 -11.50
CA ALA A 408 -1.45 3.04 -12.62
C ALA A 408 -1.23 4.53 -12.94
N LYS A 409 -1.12 5.39 -11.92
CA LYS A 409 -0.77 6.81 -12.10
C LYS A 409 0.62 7.01 -12.67
N ALA A 410 1.60 6.22 -12.24
CA ALA A 410 2.95 6.27 -12.79
C ALA A 410 2.96 5.88 -14.27
N GLU A 411 2.27 4.78 -14.64
CA GLU A 411 2.14 4.33 -16.03
C GLU A 411 1.40 5.36 -16.91
N GLU A 412 0.40 6.06 -16.36
CA GLU A 412 -0.29 7.14 -17.06
C GLU A 412 0.66 8.34 -17.30
N GLN A 413 1.46 8.71 -16.30
CA GLN A 413 2.47 9.75 -16.43
C GLN A 413 3.55 9.40 -17.46
N ASP A 414 4.01 8.15 -17.46
CA ASP A 414 4.98 7.66 -18.45
C ASP A 414 4.40 7.66 -19.87
N ARG A 415 3.13 7.25 -20.03
CA ARG A 415 2.41 7.37 -21.31
C ARG A 415 2.30 8.82 -21.78
N ASN A 416 1.97 9.74 -20.87
CA ASN A 416 1.89 11.16 -21.18
C ASN A 416 3.25 11.74 -21.59
N LEU A 417 4.32 11.36 -20.87
CA LEU A 417 5.68 11.76 -21.20
C LEU A 417 6.12 11.20 -22.55
N HIS A 418 5.81 9.93 -22.83
CA HIS A 418 6.10 9.29 -24.11
C HIS A 418 5.39 10.02 -25.26
N ASN A 419 4.09 10.28 -25.13
CA ASN A 419 3.32 11.03 -26.13
C ASN A 419 3.91 12.42 -26.36
N TYR A 420 4.32 13.11 -25.30
CA TYR A 420 4.99 14.41 -25.41
C TYR A 420 6.33 14.31 -26.16
N MET A 421 7.15 13.29 -25.86
CA MET A 421 8.43 13.07 -26.57
C MET A 421 8.20 12.77 -28.05
N VAL A 422 7.21 11.93 -28.38
CA VAL A 422 6.85 11.62 -29.77
C VAL A 422 6.39 12.89 -30.50
N GLN A 423 5.50 13.69 -29.90
CA GLN A 423 5.07 14.97 -30.47
C GLN A 423 6.25 15.92 -30.69
N LYS A 424 7.14 16.05 -29.71
CA LYS A 424 8.34 16.88 -29.82
C LYS A 424 9.24 16.42 -30.98
N HIS A 425 9.45 15.12 -31.14
CA HIS A 425 10.22 14.59 -32.27
C HIS A 425 9.53 14.82 -33.62
N LEU A 426 8.21 14.69 -33.70
CA LEU A 426 7.45 15.03 -34.90
C LEU A 426 7.55 16.53 -35.24
N ASP A 427 7.48 17.40 -34.24
CA ASP A 427 7.65 18.85 -34.41
C ASP A 427 9.08 19.22 -34.84
N GLU A 428 10.10 18.57 -34.28
CA GLU A 428 11.50 18.73 -34.68
C GLU A 428 11.73 18.26 -36.12
N ALA A 429 11.15 17.11 -36.51
CA ALA A 429 11.19 16.61 -37.87
C ALA A 429 10.48 17.58 -38.83
N ARG A 430 9.29 18.07 -38.47
CA ARG A 430 8.55 19.08 -39.23
C ARG A 430 9.38 20.35 -39.43
N ARG A 431 9.96 20.91 -38.37
CA ARG A 431 10.82 22.10 -38.46
C ARG A 431 12.05 21.88 -39.33
N THR A 432 12.58 20.67 -39.34
CA THR A 432 13.73 20.32 -40.19
C THR A 432 13.33 20.31 -41.65
N VAL A 433 12.22 19.63 -41.98
CA VAL A 433 11.64 19.64 -43.34
C VAL A 433 11.28 21.06 -43.78
N GLU A 434 10.64 21.86 -42.94
CA GLU A 434 10.32 23.27 -43.25
C GLU A 434 11.58 24.09 -43.57
N LYS A 435 12.67 23.91 -42.81
CA LYS A 435 13.95 24.57 -43.10
C LYS A 435 14.53 24.11 -44.44
N GLU A 436 14.53 22.82 -44.71
CA GLU A 436 15.00 22.26 -45.99
C GLU A 436 14.23 22.84 -47.16
N LEU A 437 12.89 22.89 -47.08
CA LEU A 437 12.03 23.51 -48.09
C LEU A 437 12.31 25.00 -48.27
N ILE A 438 12.53 25.75 -47.20
CA ILE A 438 12.94 27.16 -47.27
C ILE A 438 14.30 27.30 -47.97
N HIS A 439 15.27 26.44 -47.65
CA HIS A 439 16.58 26.44 -48.29
C HIS A 439 16.48 26.10 -49.78
N GLU A 440 15.65 25.13 -50.14
CA GLU A 440 15.38 24.75 -51.52
C GLU A 440 14.72 25.89 -52.30
N ALA A 441 13.70 26.55 -51.74
CA ALA A 441 13.08 27.72 -52.37
C ALA A 441 14.05 28.90 -52.52
N LYS A 442 15.01 29.07 -51.61
CA LYS A 442 16.10 30.04 -51.78
C LYS A 442 17.05 29.64 -52.90
N ARG A 443 17.41 28.35 -52.98
CA ARG A 443 18.25 27.80 -54.04
C ARG A 443 17.60 28.01 -55.42
N GLN A 444 16.32 27.64 -55.55
CA GLN A 444 15.53 27.86 -56.77
C GLN A 444 15.47 29.35 -57.16
N ARG A 445 15.28 30.26 -56.19
CA ARG A 445 15.33 31.71 -56.46
C ARG A 445 16.69 32.17 -56.95
N CYS A 446 17.79 31.69 -56.35
CA CYS A 446 19.13 32.00 -56.82
C CYS A 446 19.38 31.45 -58.24
N GLU A 447 18.87 30.26 -58.56
CA GLU A 447 18.96 29.68 -59.90
C GLU A 447 18.12 30.46 -60.92
N ALA A 448 16.89 30.86 -60.57
CA ALA A 448 16.07 31.73 -61.41
C ALA A 448 16.77 33.08 -61.69
N LEU A 449 17.39 33.70 -60.67
CA LEU A 449 18.19 34.91 -60.86
C LEU A 449 19.40 34.68 -61.77
N LYS A 450 20.09 33.53 -61.64
CA LYS A 450 21.18 33.16 -62.54
C LYS A 450 20.69 32.98 -63.98
N ARG A 451 19.53 32.35 -64.19
CA ARG A 451 18.86 32.20 -65.50
C ARG A 451 18.50 33.57 -66.11
N ILE A 452 17.98 34.49 -65.30
CA ILE A 452 17.67 35.86 -65.76
C ILE A 452 18.96 36.63 -66.09
N GLN A 453 20.00 36.49 -65.27
CA GLN A 453 21.30 37.11 -65.53
C GLN A 453 21.98 36.55 -66.78
N SER A 454 21.93 35.23 -67.01
CA SER A 454 22.49 34.62 -68.23
C SER A 454 21.76 35.13 -69.46
N LEU A 455 20.43 35.25 -69.43
CA LEU A 455 19.64 35.88 -70.50
C LEU A 455 20.03 37.35 -70.71
N SER A 456 20.15 38.12 -69.63
CA SER A 456 20.56 39.52 -69.70
C SER A 456 21.96 39.65 -70.32
N PHE A 457 22.88 38.75 -69.96
CA PHE A 457 24.23 38.71 -70.51
C PHE A 457 24.23 38.30 -72.00
N LEU A 458 23.37 37.36 -72.41
CA LEU A 458 23.23 36.95 -73.81
C LEU A 458 22.63 38.08 -74.66
N VAL A 459 21.64 38.82 -74.14
CA VAL A 459 21.08 40.02 -74.79
C VAL A 459 22.14 41.12 -74.89
N ILE A 460 22.91 41.36 -73.83
CA ILE A 460 24.03 42.32 -73.85
C ILE A 460 25.09 41.85 -74.84
N LEU A 461 25.48 40.58 -74.88
CA LEU A 461 26.46 40.05 -75.84
C LEU A 461 25.98 40.13 -77.29
N VAL A 462 24.69 39.95 -77.57
CA VAL A 462 24.14 40.19 -78.92
C VAL A 462 24.18 41.68 -79.27
N ARG A 463 24.01 42.57 -78.30
CA ARG A 463 24.05 44.04 -78.47
C ARG A 463 25.48 44.59 -78.54
N VAL A 464 26.39 43.99 -77.78
CA VAL A 464 27.81 44.34 -77.64
C VAL A 464 28.66 43.61 -78.68
N GLY A 465 28.27 42.43 -79.16
CA GLY A 465 28.87 41.79 -80.33
C GLY A 465 28.75 42.65 -81.59
N HIS A 466 27.70 43.46 -81.68
CA HIS A 466 27.59 44.53 -82.68
C HIS A 466 28.53 45.73 -82.43
N CYS A 467 29.05 45.92 -81.21
CA CYS A 467 29.97 47.01 -80.84
C CYS A 467 31.45 46.58 -80.73
N LEU A 468 31.74 45.32 -80.36
CA LEU A 468 33.09 44.78 -80.11
C LEU A 468 33.81 44.30 -81.37
N LEU A 469 33.18 44.35 -82.54
CA LEU A 469 33.89 44.43 -83.82
C LEU A 469 34.78 45.70 -83.91
N GLY A 470 34.71 46.63 -82.94
CA GLY A 470 35.55 47.84 -82.88
C GLY A 470 36.59 47.95 -81.75
N ILE A 471 36.65 47.05 -80.74
CA ILE A 471 37.47 47.29 -79.52
C ILE A 471 38.27 46.05 -79.07
N ALA A 472 38.77 45.24 -80.01
CA ALA A 472 39.63 44.08 -79.69
C ALA A 472 41.11 44.45 -79.40
N SER A 473 41.45 45.70 -79.07
CA SER A 473 42.86 46.16 -79.03
C SER A 473 43.38 46.65 -77.66
N ALA A 474 42.60 46.64 -76.57
CA ALA A 474 42.95 47.46 -75.39
C ALA A 474 43.20 46.76 -74.04
N LEU A 475 43.11 45.44 -73.90
CA LEU A 475 43.22 44.82 -72.55
C LEU A 475 44.27 43.70 -72.47
N TYR A 476 45.53 44.13 -72.53
CA TYR A 476 46.68 43.47 -71.92
C TYR A 476 47.30 44.45 -70.92
N PHE A 477 46.74 44.68 -69.74
CA PHE A 477 47.48 45.29 -68.62
C PHE A 477 46.65 45.19 -67.31
N PHE A 478 47.28 44.78 -66.21
CA PHE A 478 46.86 44.69 -64.79
C PHE A 478 46.68 43.30 -64.15
N PRO A 479 47.78 42.62 -63.73
CA PRO A 479 47.76 41.44 -62.88
C PRO A 479 47.87 41.72 -61.36
N GLU A 480 48.27 42.92 -60.92
CA GLU A 480 48.70 43.13 -59.52
C GLU A 480 47.56 43.33 -58.50
N PHE A 481 46.39 43.80 -58.93
CA PHE A 481 45.27 44.06 -58.01
C PHE A 481 44.66 42.77 -57.42
N CYS A 482 44.80 41.64 -58.11
CA CYS A 482 44.28 40.34 -57.66
C CYS A 482 45.06 39.74 -56.48
N ALA A 483 46.34 40.05 -56.30
CA ALA A 483 47.16 39.45 -55.26
C ALA A 483 46.83 40.00 -53.85
N LEU A 484 46.59 41.31 -53.74
CA LEU A 484 46.28 41.96 -52.47
C LEU A 484 44.91 41.53 -51.92
N HIS A 485 43.90 41.44 -52.79
CA HIS A 485 42.56 41.02 -52.40
C HIS A 485 42.53 39.56 -51.94
N ARG A 486 43.29 38.69 -52.61
CA ARG A 486 43.44 37.28 -52.21
C ARG A 486 44.04 37.16 -50.80
N ARG A 487 45.02 38.00 -50.45
CA ARG A 487 45.64 37.99 -49.11
C ARG A 487 44.64 38.39 -48.02
N GLN A 488 43.83 39.43 -48.24
CA GLN A 488 42.79 39.86 -47.29
C GLN A 488 41.70 38.79 -47.08
N ILE A 489 41.33 38.06 -48.13
CA ILE A 489 40.38 36.95 -48.02
C ILE A 489 40.95 35.82 -47.16
N LEU A 490 42.21 35.46 -47.35
CA LEU A 490 42.86 34.39 -46.58
C LEU A 490 42.97 34.74 -45.09
N GLU A 491 43.33 35.98 -44.75
CA GLU A 491 43.40 36.44 -43.35
C GLU A 491 42.01 36.41 -42.68
N LYS A 492 40.95 36.76 -43.41
CA LYS A 492 39.57 36.66 -42.91
C LYS A 492 39.13 35.21 -42.68
N ILE A 493 39.53 34.30 -43.56
CA ILE A 493 39.28 32.86 -43.38
C ILE A 493 40.02 32.33 -42.15
N GLU A 494 41.26 32.74 -41.92
CA GLU A 494 42.06 32.32 -40.77
C GLU A 494 41.45 32.78 -39.44
N MET A 495 41.01 34.05 -39.36
CA MET A 495 40.31 34.59 -38.18
C MET A 495 39.01 33.85 -37.88
N GLU A 496 38.17 33.59 -38.89
CA GLU A 496 36.92 32.84 -38.68
C GLU A 496 37.19 31.38 -38.30
N THR A 497 38.24 30.76 -38.85
CA THR A 497 38.65 29.40 -38.46
C THR A 497 39.08 29.34 -37.00
N GLN A 498 39.83 30.34 -36.53
CA GLN A 498 40.25 30.43 -35.13
C GLN A 498 39.06 30.67 -34.18
N ARG A 499 38.09 31.48 -34.59
CA ARG A 499 36.84 31.68 -33.85
C ARG A 499 36.04 30.38 -33.70
N ILE A 500 35.94 29.59 -34.77
CA ILE A 500 35.26 28.29 -34.74
C ILE A 500 35.97 27.32 -33.80
N ARG A 501 37.32 27.26 -33.81
CA ARG A 501 38.09 26.44 -32.86
C ARG A 501 37.80 26.82 -31.41
N ASN A 502 37.83 28.11 -31.08
CA ASN A 502 37.54 28.57 -29.71
C ASN A 502 36.12 28.19 -29.25
N LEU A 503 35.14 28.22 -30.16
CA LEU A 503 33.76 27.79 -29.86
C LEU A 503 33.67 26.27 -29.63
N LEU A 504 34.40 25.47 -30.41
CA LEU A 504 34.47 24.02 -30.23
C LEU A 504 35.14 23.65 -28.90
N ASP A 505 36.26 24.28 -28.57
CA ASP A 505 36.95 24.09 -27.30
C ASP A 505 36.06 24.47 -26.12
N GLY A 506 35.35 25.60 -26.21
CA GLY A 506 34.37 26.01 -25.20
C GLY A 506 33.24 25.00 -25.02
N LYS A 507 32.71 24.43 -26.11
CA LYS A 507 31.69 23.37 -26.07
C LYS A 507 32.25 22.08 -25.43
N GLN A 508 33.48 21.71 -25.73
CA GLN A 508 34.14 20.53 -25.17
C GLN A 508 34.40 20.69 -23.67
N GLN A 509 34.82 21.87 -23.22
CA GLN A 509 34.95 22.19 -21.79
C GLN A 509 33.61 22.12 -21.05
N MET A 510 32.53 22.65 -21.64
CA MET A 510 31.19 22.57 -21.05
C MET A 510 30.71 21.12 -20.94
N LEU A 511 30.94 20.30 -21.96
CA LEU A 511 30.63 18.86 -21.92
C LEU A 511 31.45 18.14 -20.84
N SER A 512 32.75 18.43 -20.73
CA SER A 512 33.60 17.86 -19.69
C SER A 512 33.11 18.22 -18.28
N LYS A 513 32.74 19.49 -18.04
CA LYS A 513 32.11 19.93 -16.77
C LYS A 513 30.79 19.19 -16.49
N HIS A 514 29.95 19.00 -17.51
CA HIS A 514 28.69 18.28 -17.35
C HIS A 514 28.90 16.80 -17.03
N ILE A 515 29.86 16.15 -17.68
CA ILE A 515 30.25 14.76 -17.41
C ILE A 515 30.77 14.65 -15.97
N GLN A 516 31.64 15.57 -15.54
CA GLN A 516 32.17 15.60 -14.17
C GLN A 516 31.07 15.84 -13.12
N ALA A 517 30.13 16.74 -13.40
CA ALA A 517 28.98 16.97 -12.52
C ALA A 517 28.08 15.73 -12.39
N ASN A 518 27.80 15.05 -13.51
CA ASN A 518 27.05 13.79 -13.50
C ASN A 518 27.79 12.69 -12.74
N LEU A 519 29.10 12.56 -12.93
CA LEU A 519 29.93 11.61 -12.19
C LEU A 519 29.85 11.87 -10.69
N ASN A 520 29.97 13.14 -10.26
CA ASN A 520 29.83 13.52 -8.85
C ASN A 520 28.43 13.19 -8.29
N LEU A 521 27.37 13.38 -9.07
CA LEU A 521 26.01 13.01 -8.66
C LEU A 521 25.85 11.49 -8.51
N VAL A 522 26.45 10.70 -9.39
CA VAL A 522 26.45 9.23 -9.30
C VAL A 522 27.20 8.78 -8.04
N ILE A 523 28.39 9.32 -7.79
CA ILE A 523 29.18 9.05 -6.58
C ILE A 523 28.37 9.40 -5.32
N HIS A 524 27.69 10.55 -5.31
CA HIS A 524 26.88 10.96 -4.17
C HIS A 524 25.67 10.04 -3.93
N ARG A 525 24.98 9.61 -5.00
CA ARG A 525 23.89 8.63 -4.90
C ARG A 525 24.37 7.29 -4.35
N GLN A 526 25.52 6.81 -4.83
CA GLN A 526 26.11 5.56 -4.37
C GLN A 526 26.46 5.63 -2.88
N SER A 527 27.07 6.74 -2.44
CA SER A 527 27.37 6.99 -1.02
C SER A 527 26.10 7.02 -0.16
N MET A 528 25.01 7.64 -0.62
CA MET A 528 23.73 7.60 0.11
C MET A 528 23.12 6.20 0.19
N ILE A 529 23.23 5.40 -0.88
CA ILE A 529 22.76 4.01 -0.90
C ILE A 529 23.56 3.19 0.12
N GLU A 530 24.88 3.34 0.17
CA GLU A 530 25.74 2.68 1.14
C GLU A 530 25.36 3.07 2.58
N GLN A 531 25.19 4.36 2.87
CA GLN A 531 24.70 4.83 4.17
C GLN A 531 23.33 4.25 4.54
N MET A 532 22.40 4.19 3.58
CA MET A 532 21.09 3.57 3.80
C MET A 532 21.20 2.07 4.05
N GLN A 533 22.08 1.37 3.34
CA GLN A 533 22.35 -0.05 3.54
C GLN A 533 22.93 -0.30 4.93
N GLU A 534 23.92 0.47 5.37
CA GLU A 534 24.48 0.41 6.72
C GLU A 534 23.41 0.63 7.80
N LEU A 535 22.55 1.63 7.63
CA LEU A 535 21.44 1.89 8.54
C LEU A 535 20.40 0.76 8.54
N SER A 536 20.15 0.16 7.37
CA SER A 536 19.22 -0.97 7.24
C SER A 536 19.77 -2.24 7.88
N ILE A 537 21.07 -2.51 7.72
CA ILE A 537 21.79 -3.62 8.34
C ILE A 537 21.80 -3.39 9.85
N SER A 538 22.03 -2.16 10.32
CA SER A 538 21.94 -1.80 11.74
C SER A 538 20.55 -2.04 12.32
N LYS A 539 19.47 -1.70 11.60
CA LYS A 539 18.09 -1.96 12.04
C LYS A 539 17.75 -3.46 12.04
N LYS A 540 18.15 -4.21 11.02
CA LYS A 540 17.95 -5.67 10.95
C LYS A 540 18.76 -6.40 12.02
N TRP A 541 20.00 -5.99 12.25
CA TRP A 541 20.85 -6.50 13.34
C TRP A 541 20.23 -6.20 14.71
N ARG A 542 19.70 -4.98 14.89
CA ARG A 542 18.94 -4.62 16.10
C ARG A 542 17.68 -5.48 16.27
N GLN A 543 17.03 -5.87 15.18
CA GLN A 543 15.86 -6.75 15.19
C GLN A 543 16.20 -8.24 15.34
N SER A 544 17.44 -8.67 15.08
CA SER A 544 17.90 -10.03 15.34
C SER A 544 18.45 -10.23 16.76
N LEU A 545 18.76 -9.15 17.48
CA LEU A 545 19.13 -9.21 18.89
C LEU A 545 17.94 -9.63 19.76
N SER A 546 18.21 -10.44 20.79
CA SER A 546 17.23 -10.82 21.81
C SER A 546 16.72 -9.59 22.55
N PRO A 547 15.53 -9.64 23.18
CA PRO A 547 14.99 -8.52 23.94
C PRO A 547 15.96 -8.00 25.00
N GLU A 548 16.65 -8.90 25.71
CA GLU A 548 17.64 -8.57 26.75
C GLU A 548 18.86 -7.84 26.18
N SER A 549 19.41 -8.30 25.06
CA SER A 549 20.56 -7.66 24.42
C SER A 549 20.23 -6.29 23.81
N ARG A 550 18.98 -6.05 23.41
CA ARG A 550 18.54 -4.71 22.97
C ARG A 550 18.51 -3.73 24.14
N GLU A 551 18.04 -4.18 25.29
CA GLU A 551 17.95 -3.36 26.50
C GLU A 551 19.34 -3.00 27.04
N GLU A 552 20.30 -3.92 27.01
CA GLU A 552 21.71 -3.64 27.34
C GLU A 552 22.35 -2.62 26.39
N MET A 553 22.07 -2.72 25.09
CA MET A 553 22.56 -1.77 24.09
C MET A 553 21.99 -0.36 24.27
N ASP A 554 20.73 -0.23 24.69
CA ASP A 554 20.13 1.06 25.02
C ASP A 554 20.72 1.64 26.32
N LYS A 555 20.97 0.81 27.34
CA LYS A 555 21.68 1.19 28.57
C LYS A 555 23.11 1.69 28.28
N LEU A 556 23.85 1.04 27.39
CA LEU A 556 25.19 1.46 26.98
C LEU A 556 25.18 2.79 26.21
N LYS A 557 24.17 3.04 25.36
CA LYS A 557 24.00 4.33 24.67
C LYS A 557 23.67 5.47 25.63
N ASP A 558 22.84 5.21 26.63
CA ASP A 558 22.49 6.20 27.65
C ASP A 558 23.67 6.48 28.59
N ALA A 559 24.47 5.46 28.92
CA ALA A 559 25.74 5.64 29.65
C ALA A 559 26.76 6.47 28.84
N GLN A 560 26.87 6.26 27.52
CA GLN A 560 27.75 7.05 26.65
C GLN A 560 27.30 8.52 26.51
N LYS A 561 25.99 8.79 26.51
CA LYS A 561 25.46 10.16 26.53
C LYS A 561 25.75 10.87 27.85
N GLY A 562 25.81 10.13 28.95
CA GLY A 562 26.24 10.64 30.26
C GLY A 562 27.72 11.03 30.31
N PHE A 563 28.58 10.43 29.48
CA PHE A 563 30.03 10.71 29.42
C PHE A 563 30.42 11.87 28.48
N LYS A 564 29.50 12.32 27.61
CA LYS A 564 29.71 13.43 26.67
C LYS A 564 29.12 14.76 27.15
N LYS A 565 28.46 14.77 28.30
CA LYS A 565 28.22 15.97 29.12
C LYS A 565 29.28 16.03 30.19
#